data_AF-A0A3G2I9B1-F1
#
_entry.id   AF-A0A3G2I9B1-F1
#
_cell.length_a   1.000
_cell.length_b   1.000
_cell.length_c   1.000
_cell.angle_alpha   90.00
_cell.angle_beta   90.00
_cell.angle_gamma   90.00
#
_symmetry.space_group_name_H-M   'P 1'
#
loop_
_entity.id
_entity.type
_entity.pdbx_description
1 polymer ?
#
loop_
_entity_poly.entity_id
_entity_poly.type
_entity_poly.pdbx_seq_one_letter_code
_entity_poly.pdbx_strand_id
1 'polypeptide(L)'
;MKNKYTFKLLEEKDVYSGSNKNELFTSMLELTKNASLIQPIETFSSLQDKLSDDHYYLAHNIVFRKGGKVTFQGEIMVVTRKNLMDFLKKSIEVNDLRSFLISPIFDEYPSYVVSVNDESFYFFK
;
A
#
# COMPACT_ATOMS: atom_id res chain seq x y z
N MET A 1 -12.25 -21.60 0.65
CA MET A 1 -11.19 -21.52 -0.37
C MET A 1 -10.18 -20.46 0.05
N LYS A 2 -8.92 -20.82 0.28
CA LYS A 2 -7.85 -19.85 0.60
C LYS A 2 -7.20 -19.42 -0.73
N ASN A 3 -7.73 -18.39 -1.37
CA ASN A 3 -6.97 -17.69 -2.42
C ASN A 3 -5.81 -16.97 -1.71
N LYS A 4 -4.65 -17.63 -1.62
CA LYS A 4 -3.40 -16.96 -1.24
C LYS A 4 -3.01 -16.06 -2.41
N TYR A 5 -3.54 -14.84 -2.42
CA TYR A 5 -3.01 -13.81 -3.30
C TYR A 5 -1.51 -13.67 -3.04
N THR A 6 -0.72 -13.59 -4.10
CA THR A 6 0.73 -13.47 -4.05
C THR A 6 1.10 -12.35 -5.00
N PHE A 7 2.10 -11.54 -4.64
CA PHE A 7 2.62 -10.44 -5.46
C PHE A 7 3.33 -10.93 -6.74
N LYS A 8 2.75 -11.84 -7.53
CA LYS A 8 3.39 -12.48 -8.68
C LYS A 8 3.74 -11.51 -9.81
N LEU A 9 2.94 -10.47 -9.99
CA LEU A 9 3.16 -9.42 -10.99
C LEU A 9 4.26 -8.42 -10.57
N LEU A 10 4.72 -8.50 -9.33
CA LEU A 10 5.78 -7.66 -8.79
C LEU A 10 7.11 -8.41 -8.96
N GLU A 11 7.80 -8.08 -10.05
CA GLU A 11 8.99 -8.80 -10.55
C GLU A 11 10.19 -8.69 -9.61
N GLU A 12 10.46 -7.48 -9.11
CA GLU A 12 11.54 -7.22 -8.17
C GLU A 12 10.96 -6.56 -6.91
N LYS A 13 11.23 -7.17 -5.76
CA LYS A 13 10.75 -6.74 -4.45
C LYS A 13 11.59 -7.37 -3.36
N ASP A 14 11.66 -6.65 -2.24
CA ASP A 14 12.12 -7.21 -1.00
C ASP A 14 10.94 -7.44 -0.07
N VAL A 15 10.88 -8.59 0.57
CA VAL A 15 9.91 -8.80 1.64
C VAL A 15 10.39 -7.98 2.83
N TYR A 16 9.52 -7.13 3.38
CA TYR A 16 9.88 -6.39 4.59
C TYR A 16 10.27 -7.37 5.71
N SER A 17 11.51 -7.22 6.18
CA SER A 17 12.17 -8.08 7.17
C SER A 17 12.29 -7.42 8.55
N GLY A 18 11.79 -6.19 8.71
CA GLY A 18 11.84 -5.49 9.99
C GLY A 18 10.99 -6.14 11.08
N SER A 19 11.31 -5.78 12.32
CA SER A 19 10.89 -6.50 13.53
C SER A 19 9.38 -6.55 13.76
N ASN A 20 8.60 -5.60 13.24
CA ASN A 20 7.15 -5.58 13.46
C ASN A 20 6.31 -5.07 12.27
N LYS A 21 5.81 -6.01 11.45
CA LYS A 21 4.87 -5.74 10.34
C LYS A 21 3.54 -5.13 10.81
N ASN A 22 3.05 -5.52 11.99
CA ASN A 22 1.79 -4.99 12.52
C ASN A 22 1.93 -3.51 12.84
N GLU A 23 3.03 -3.09 13.49
CA GLU A 23 3.29 -1.69 13.82
C GLU A 23 3.41 -0.85 12.56
N LEU A 24 4.24 -1.25 11.60
CA LEU A 24 4.41 -0.53 10.33
C LEU A 24 3.07 -0.33 9.61
N PHE A 25 2.30 -1.41 9.44
CA PHE A 25 0.97 -1.32 8.83
C PHE A 25 0.02 -0.45 9.65
N THR A 26 0.09 -0.51 10.98
CA THR A 26 -0.77 0.30 11.86
C THR A 26 -0.44 1.79 11.70
N SER A 27 0.84 2.19 11.62
CA SER A 27 1.23 3.58 11.34
C SER A 27 0.66 4.09 10.02
N MET A 28 0.70 3.26 8.97
CA MET A 28 0.08 3.61 7.67
C MET A 28 -1.44 3.75 7.79
N LEU A 29 -2.10 2.80 8.47
CA LEU A 29 -3.55 2.82 8.65
C LEU A 29 -4.01 4.00 9.52
N GLU A 30 -3.25 4.37 10.55
CA GLU A 30 -3.56 5.51 11.41
C GLU A 30 -3.53 6.82 10.64
N LEU A 31 -2.56 7.02 9.73
CA LEU A 31 -2.56 8.20 8.87
C LEU A 31 -3.85 8.27 8.05
N THR A 32 -4.32 7.17 7.46
CA THR A 32 -5.58 7.19 6.69
C THR A 32 -6.83 7.56 7.51
N LYS A 33 -6.78 7.36 8.84
CA LYS A 33 -7.89 7.70 9.75
C LYS A 33 -7.80 9.13 10.27
N ASN A 34 -6.58 9.62 10.47
CA ASN A 34 -6.30 10.91 11.12
C ASN A 34 -5.87 12.00 10.12
N ALA A 35 -5.83 11.68 8.82
CA ALA A 35 -5.39 12.60 7.79
C ALA A 35 -6.19 13.90 7.81
N SER A 36 -5.46 15.00 7.76
CA SER A 36 -6.04 16.33 7.61
C SER A 36 -6.47 16.60 6.16
N LEU A 37 -5.80 15.94 5.22
CA LEU A 37 -6.03 16.07 3.78
C LEU A 37 -6.35 14.70 3.17
N ILE A 38 -7.48 14.64 2.46
CA ILE A 38 -7.89 13.47 1.67
C ILE A 38 -8.15 13.96 0.24
N GLN A 39 -7.43 13.41 -0.73
CA GLN A 39 -7.57 13.76 -2.15
C GLN A 39 -7.82 12.50 -2.98
N PRO A 40 -8.92 12.43 -3.75
CA PRO A 40 -9.06 11.38 -4.76
C PRO A 40 -8.00 11.59 -5.86
N ILE A 41 -7.47 10.50 -6.39
CA ILE A 41 -6.56 10.50 -7.53
C ILE A 41 -7.31 9.85 -8.71
N GLU A 42 -7.69 10.67 -9.69
CA GLU A 42 -8.59 10.25 -10.78
C GLU A 42 -7.89 9.49 -11.90
N THR A 43 -6.57 9.67 -12.06
CA THR A 43 -5.82 9.06 -13.14
C THR A 43 -4.55 8.38 -12.66
N PHE A 44 -4.13 7.35 -13.39
CA PHE A 44 -2.86 6.69 -13.14
C PHE A 44 -1.65 7.62 -13.29
N SER A 45 -1.72 8.61 -14.19
CA SER A 45 -0.69 9.64 -14.32
C SER A 45 -0.61 10.50 -13.05
N SER A 46 -1.74 10.95 -12.52
CA SER A 46 -1.78 11.71 -11.27
C SER A 46 -1.26 10.90 -10.08
N LEU A 47 -1.48 9.58 -10.08
CA LEU A 47 -0.88 8.69 -9.08
C LEU A 47 0.65 8.69 -9.18
N GLN A 48 1.18 8.60 -10.40
CA GLN A 48 2.62 8.64 -10.65
C GLN A 48 3.25 9.94 -10.18
N ASP A 49 2.55 11.06 -10.32
CA ASP A 49 3.02 12.39 -9.88
C ASP A 49 3.02 12.52 -8.35
N LYS A 50 2.06 11.86 -7.67
CA LYS A 50 1.99 11.84 -6.19
C LYS A 50 3.02 10.92 -5.55
N LEU A 51 3.39 9.83 -6.22
CA LEU A 51 4.40 8.90 -5.77
C LEU A 51 5.79 9.38 -6.24
N SER A 52 6.38 10.37 -5.55
CA SER A 52 7.65 11.01 -5.95
C SER A 52 8.94 10.38 -5.41
N ASP A 53 8.87 9.64 -4.30
CA ASP A 53 10.01 8.99 -3.63
C ASP A 53 10.56 7.80 -4.43
N ASP A 54 11.78 7.38 -4.11
CA ASP A 54 12.45 6.28 -4.82
C ASP A 54 11.94 4.90 -4.42
N HIS A 55 11.56 4.73 -3.15
CA HIS A 55 11.17 3.46 -2.57
C HIS A 55 9.89 3.58 -1.73
N TYR A 56 9.12 2.50 -1.72
CA TYR A 56 7.82 2.43 -1.09
C TYR A 56 7.65 1.16 -0.28
N TYR A 57 6.95 1.29 0.84
CA TYR A 57 6.24 0.17 1.44
C TYR A 57 4.94 -0.05 0.69
N LEU A 58 4.73 -1.28 0.22
CA LEU A 58 3.49 -1.76 -0.38
C LEU A 58 2.88 -2.84 0.52
N ALA A 59 1.82 -2.50 1.22
CA ALA A 59 1.16 -3.38 2.17
C ALA A 59 -0.21 -3.84 1.66
N HIS A 60 -0.47 -5.15 1.67
CA HIS A 60 -1.83 -5.67 1.46
C HIS A 60 -2.77 -5.17 2.54
N ASN A 61 -3.88 -4.52 2.18
CA ASN A 61 -4.86 -4.06 3.16
C ASN A 61 -5.76 -5.22 3.65
N ILE A 62 -5.15 -6.26 4.22
CA ILE A 62 -5.81 -7.44 4.75
C ILE A 62 -5.68 -7.39 6.28
N VAL A 63 -6.79 -7.05 6.92
CA VAL A 63 -6.88 -6.92 8.37
C VAL A 63 -7.91 -7.87 8.95
N PHE A 64 -7.57 -8.44 10.11
CA PHE A 64 -8.52 -9.16 10.95
C PHE A 64 -8.91 -8.28 12.13
N ARG A 65 -10.22 -8.14 12.39
CA ARG A 65 -10.75 -7.37 13.52
C ARG A 65 -11.37 -8.32 14.55
N LYS A 66 -10.90 -8.26 15.80
CA LYS A 66 -11.49 -9.00 16.92
C LYS A 66 -11.42 -8.16 18.20
N GLY A 67 -12.59 -7.92 18.81
CA GLY A 67 -12.69 -7.17 20.06
C GLY A 67 -12.09 -5.76 20.00
N GLY A 68 -12.26 -5.05 18.87
CA GLY A 68 -11.70 -3.70 18.65
C GLY A 68 -10.23 -3.66 18.22
N LYS A 69 -9.50 -4.77 18.36
CA LYS A 69 -8.10 -4.87 17.92
C LYS A 69 -8.04 -5.19 16.41
N VAL A 70 -7.21 -4.44 15.70
CA VAL A 70 -6.86 -4.69 14.29
C VAL A 70 -5.54 -5.46 14.27
N THR A 71 -5.53 -6.61 13.61
CA THR A 71 -4.31 -7.40 13.36
C THR A 71 -4.08 -7.48 11.86
N PHE A 72 -2.90 -7.08 11.41
CA PHE A 72 -2.48 -7.21 10.03
C PHE A 72 -2.20 -8.68 9.70
N GLN A 73 -2.79 -9.18 8.61
CA GLN A 73 -2.57 -10.54 8.11
C GLN A 73 -2.01 -10.55 6.67
N GLY A 74 -1.69 -9.37 6.15
CA GLY A 74 -1.13 -9.19 4.81
C GLY A 74 0.37 -9.45 4.74
N GLU A 75 0.91 -9.10 3.58
CA GLU A 75 2.35 -9.01 3.35
C GLU A 75 2.71 -7.55 3.08
N ILE A 76 3.95 -7.19 3.44
CA ILE A 76 4.52 -5.87 3.18
C ILE A 76 5.76 -6.11 2.34
N MET A 77 5.82 -5.42 1.20
CA MET A 77 6.94 -5.43 0.28
C MET A 77 7.61 -4.07 0.29
N VAL A 78 8.93 -4.05 0.11
CA VAL A 78 9.71 -2.87 -0.23
C VAL A 78 9.95 -2.92 -1.73
N VAL A 79 9.57 -1.85 -2.42
CA VAL A 79 9.59 -1.77 -3.87
C VAL A 79 10.13 -0.43 -4.33
N THR A 80 10.82 -0.42 -5.47
CA THR A 80 11.17 0.83 -6.14
C THR A 80 9.91 1.48 -6.72
N ARG A 81 9.93 2.80 -6.91
CA ARG A 81 8.87 3.53 -7.60
C ARG A 81 8.54 2.92 -8.95
N LYS A 82 9.56 2.62 -9.77
CA LYS A 82 9.38 2.03 -11.09
C LYS A 82 8.62 0.70 -11.01
N ASN A 83 9.08 -0.22 -10.15
CA ASN A 83 8.47 -1.55 -10.02
C ASN A 83 7.07 -1.48 -9.42
N LEU A 84 6.81 -0.53 -8.51
CA LEU A 84 5.47 -0.24 -8.00
C LEU A 84 4.53 0.20 -9.12
N MET A 85 4.94 1.17 -9.94
CA MET A 85 4.10 1.67 -11.04
C MET A 85 3.85 0.57 -12.08
N ASP A 86 4.87 -0.18 -12.47
CA ASP A 86 4.72 -1.30 -13.40
C ASP A 86 3.77 -2.37 -12.84
N PHE A 87 3.88 -2.69 -11.55
CA PHE A 87 2.99 -3.62 -10.86
C PHE A 87 1.54 -3.15 -10.85
N LEU A 88 1.28 -1.89 -10.48
CA LEU A 88 -0.08 -1.35 -10.41
C LEU A 88 -0.70 -1.31 -11.81
N LYS A 89 0.06 -0.88 -12.82
CA LYS A 89 -0.38 -0.85 -14.21
C LYS A 89 -0.76 -2.25 -14.71
N LYS A 90 0.13 -3.23 -14.56
CA LYS A 90 -0.14 -4.63 -14.93
C LYS A 90 -1.36 -5.19 -14.18
N SER A 91 -1.50 -4.87 -12.90
CA SER A 91 -2.62 -5.35 -12.07
C SER A 91 -3.96 -4.76 -12.52
N ILE A 92 -3.99 -3.50 -12.96
CA ILE A 92 -5.18 -2.87 -13.57
C ILE A 92 -5.51 -3.55 -14.91
N GLU A 93 -4.51 -3.73 -15.78
CA GLU A 93 -4.68 -4.32 -17.12
C GLU A 93 -5.28 -5.73 -17.08
N VAL A 94 -4.93 -6.52 -16.06
CA VAL A 94 -5.44 -7.90 -15.88
C VAL A 94 -6.62 -8.00 -14.89
N ASN A 95 -7.16 -6.86 -14.44
CA ASN A 95 -8.27 -6.78 -13.48
C ASN A 95 -8.03 -7.60 -12.18
N ASP A 96 -6.82 -7.50 -11.62
CA ASP A 96 -6.41 -8.14 -10.36
C ASP A 96 -5.79 -7.13 -9.38
N LEU A 97 -6.28 -5.88 -9.44
CA LEU A 97 -5.89 -4.84 -8.49
C LEU A 97 -6.56 -5.08 -7.14
N ARG A 98 -5.74 -5.42 -6.14
CA ARG A 98 -6.21 -5.63 -4.74
C ARG A 98 -6.19 -4.34 -3.95
N SER A 99 -6.75 -4.41 -2.74
CA SER A 99 -6.63 -3.32 -1.78
C SER A 99 -5.22 -3.26 -1.19
N PHE A 100 -4.59 -2.09 -1.31
CA PHE A 100 -3.25 -1.82 -0.79
C PHE A 100 -3.21 -0.52 -0.02
N LEU A 101 -2.27 -0.44 0.93
CA LEU A 101 -1.74 0.83 1.41
C LEU A 101 -0.30 0.98 0.90
N ILE A 102 0.01 2.17 0.41
CA ILE A 102 1.33 2.52 -0.13
C ILE A 102 1.83 3.74 0.64
N SER A 103 3.07 3.71 1.10
CA SER A 103 3.73 4.86 1.70
C SER A 103 5.19 4.91 1.28
N PRO A 104 5.84 6.08 1.27
CA PRO A 104 7.30 6.13 1.20
C PRO A 104 7.90 5.37 2.38
N ILE A 105 9.19 5.03 2.29
CA ILE A 105 9.92 4.47 3.43
C ILE A 105 9.96 5.50 4.56
N PHE A 106 9.72 5.06 5.78
CA PHE A 106 9.68 5.90 6.99
C PHE A 106 10.19 5.13 8.20
N ASP A 107 10.60 5.86 9.24
CA ASP A 107 11.05 5.32 10.51
C ASP A 107 9.89 5.18 11.52
N GLU A 108 9.24 6.29 11.89
CA GLU A 108 8.13 6.29 12.85
C GLU A 108 6.74 6.40 12.18
N TYR A 109 6.56 7.44 11.35
CA TYR A 109 5.30 7.75 10.68
C TYR A 109 5.51 8.10 9.21
N PRO A 110 4.62 7.64 8.31
CA PRO A 110 4.68 8.01 6.90
C PRO A 110 4.35 9.49 6.69
N SER A 111 5.04 10.12 5.75
CA SER A 111 4.76 11.52 5.35
C SER A 111 3.48 11.66 4.52
N TYR A 112 3.02 10.55 3.90
CA TYR A 112 1.73 10.41 3.26
C TYR A 112 1.40 8.92 3.05
N VAL A 113 0.13 8.61 2.79
CA VAL A 113 -0.32 7.25 2.39
C VAL A 113 -1.19 7.36 1.16
N VAL A 114 -1.00 6.45 0.21
CA VAL A 114 -1.96 6.20 -0.86
C VAL A 114 -2.72 4.91 -0.55
N SER A 115 -4.04 5.00 -0.47
CA SER A 115 -4.91 3.83 -0.42
C SER A 115 -5.36 3.47 -1.83
N VAL A 116 -5.28 2.19 -2.15
CA VAL A 116 -5.84 1.58 -3.37
C VAL A 116 -7.01 0.71 -2.95
N ASN A 117 -8.20 0.93 -3.50
CA ASN A 117 -9.40 0.10 -3.25
C ASN A 117 -10.25 0.07 -4.52
N ASP A 118 -10.57 -1.11 -5.05
CA ASP A 118 -11.51 -1.31 -6.17
C ASP A 118 -11.36 -0.24 -7.27
N GLU A 119 -10.15 -0.15 -7.84
CA GLU A 119 -9.74 0.80 -8.90
C GLU A 119 -9.73 2.29 -8.52
N SER A 120 -10.05 2.62 -7.27
CA SER A 120 -9.97 3.98 -6.74
C SER A 120 -8.66 4.20 -5.96
N PHE A 121 -8.10 5.38 -6.14
CA PHE A 121 -6.88 5.83 -5.46
C PHE A 121 -7.18 7.05 -4.60
N TYR A 122 -6.70 7.04 -3.35
CA TYR A 122 -6.87 8.14 -2.41
C TYR A 122 -5.55 8.49 -1.76
N PHE A 123 -5.17 9.77 -1.79
CA PHE A 123 -3.99 10.33 -1.14
C PHE A 123 -4.36 10.92 0.23
N PHE A 124 -3.60 10.55 1.26
CA PHE A 124 -3.78 10.96 2.65
C PHE A 124 -2.51 11.66 3.15
N LYS A 125 -2.67 12.82 3.79
CA LYS A 125 -1.58 13.59 4.40
C LYS A 125 -2.01 14.33 5.67
#